data_AF-A0A968FRB0-F1
#
_entry.id   AF-A0A968FRB0-F1
#
_cell.length_a   1.000
_cell.length_b   1.000
_cell.length_c   1.000
_cell.angle_alpha   90.00
_cell.angle_beta   90.00
_cell.angle_gamma   90.00
#
_symmetry.space_group_name_H-M   'P 1'
#
loop_
_entity.id
_entity.type
_entity.pdbx_description
1 polymer ?
#
loop_
_entity_poly.entity_id
_entity_poly.type
_entity_poly.pdbx_seq_one_letter_code
_entity_poly.pdbx_strand_id
1 'polypeptide(L)'
;MTVAAIDPGSSSGVALFDQEGLWDVFLLKGDAPEQSQELHRYLREELAAGGWFSCAVVEIPQIYDRRKWKGDPNDLIKVAVTAGALAGTFFRRTGSIEFVKPATWKGSRPKEIDNEFTLSLLTPDELLRFERAKAPKSKRHNLIDAIGIGLWKLKRR
;
A
#
# COMPACT_ATOMS: atom_id res chain seq x y z
N MET A 1 -0.54 -10.92 13.60
CA MET A 1 -0.46 -11.21 12.15
C MET A 1 0.40 -10.13 11.52
N THR A 2 1.37 -10.47 10.69
CA THR A 2 2.23 -9.50 10.01
C THR A 2 1.75 -9.29 8.58
N VAL A 3 1.55 -8.04 8.15
CA VAL A 3 0.91 -7.69 6.87
C VAL A 3 1.73 -6.65 6.14
N ALA A 4 2.01 -6.86 4.87
CA ALA A 4 2.44 -5.79 3.96
C ALA A 4 1.23 -5.32 3.14
N ALA A 5 0.95 -4.03 3.11
CA ALA A 5 -0.14 -3.45 2.35
C ALA A 5 0.39 -2.48 1.31
N ILE A 6 -0.11 -2.57 0.08
CA ILE A 6 0.41 -1.84 -1.08
C ILE A 6 -0.73 -1.14 -1.82
N ASP A 7 -0.59 0.17 -2.00
CA ASP A 7 -1.36 0.99 -2.94
C ASP A 7 -0.49 1.26 -4.18
N PRO A 8 -0.66 0.51 -5.29
CA PRO A 8 0.23 0.60 -6.43
C PRO A 8 -0.11 1.80 -7.34
N GLY A 9 0.92 2.41 -7.91
CA GLY A 9 0.74 3.47 -8.90
C GLY A 9 2.04 3.94 -9.55
N SER A 10 2.01 5.13 -10.15
CA SER A 10 3.23 5.81 -10.62
C SER A 10 4.20 6.16 -9.47
N SER A 11 3.70 6.08 -8.24
CA SER A 11 4.46 6.03 -7.00
C SER A 11 3.61 5.19 -6.07
N SER A 12 4.16 4.15 -5.44
CA SER A 12 3.35 3.24 -4.64
C SER A 12 3.53 3.49 -3.16
N GLY A 13 2.43 3.51 -2.42
CA GLY A 13 2.47 3.50 -0.97
C GLY A 13 2.68 2.07 -0.48
N VAL A 14 3.57 1.89 0.50
CA VAL A 14 3.79 0.62 1.18
C VAL A 14 3.67 0.86 2.67
N ALA A 15 2.84 0.06 3.34
CA ALA A 15 2.67 0.05 4.78
C ALA A 15 2.95 -1.36 5.31
N LEU A 16 3.81 -1.47 6.31
CA LEU A 16 4.25 -2.72 6.91
C LEU A 16 3.71 -2.78 8.33
N PHE A 17 3.01 -3.86 8.66
CA PHE A 17 2.41 -4.08 9.97
C PHE A 17 2.98 -5.34 10.61
N ASP A 18 3.19 -5.28 11.92
CA ASP A 18 3.56 -6.40 12.77
C ASP A 18 2.50 -6.64 13.87
N GLN A 19 2.90 -7.24 14.99
CA GLN A 19 1.98 -7.49 16.11
C GLN A 19 1.70 -6.24 16.96
N GLU A 20 2.57 -5.23 16.92
CA GLU A 20 2.45 -4.00 17.69
C GLU A 20 1.71 -2.91 16.91
N GLY A 21 1.68 -2.99 15.57
CA GLY A 21 0.92 -2.09 14.73
C GLY A 21 1.63 -1.78 13.41
N LEU A 22 1.45 -0.58 12.89
CA LEU A 22 2.17 -0.07 11.73
C LEU A 22 3.65 0.06 12.09
N TRP A 23 4.50 -0.85 11.60
CA TRP A 23 5.94 -0.86 11.83
C TRP A 23 6.66 0.19 10.98
N ASP A 24 6.36 0.26 9.68
CA ASP A 24 6.92 1.27 8.77
C ASP A 24 5.94 1.63 7.63
N VAL A 25 6.13 2.79 7.03
CA VAL A 25 5.39 3.26 5.87
C VAL A 25 6.27 4.15 5.00
N PHE A 26 6.31 3.86 3.70
CA PHE A 26 7.17 4.56 2.76
C PHE A 26 6.60 4.61 1.35
N LEU A 27 7.16 5.49 0.53
CA LEU A 27 6.75 5.72 -0.86
C LEU A 27 7.83 5.21 -1.82
N LEU A 28 7.45 4.30 -2.71
CA LEU A 28 8.29 3.87 -3.83
C LEU A 28 8.06 4.79 -5.04
N LYS A 29 9.11 5.06 -5.82
CA LYS A 29 9.04 5.95 -6.99
C LYS A 29 9.67 5.29 -8.23
N GLY A 30 9.29 5.79 -9.40
CA GLY A 30 9.75 5.26 -10.68
C GLY A 30 8.70 4.36 -11.34
N ASP A 31 9.10 3.63 -12.36
CA ASP A 31 8.30 2.62 -13.02
C ASP A 31 8.27 1.30 -12.22
N ALA A 32 7.65 0.26 -12.79
CA ALA A 32 7.46 -1.01 -12.09
C ALA A 32 8.79 -1.73 -11.74
N PRO A 33 9.75 -1.93 -12.67
CA PRO A 33 11.08 -2.43 -12.35
C PRO A 33 11.80 -1.65 -11.24
N GLU A 34 11.78 -0.33 -11.31
CA GLU A 34 12.50 0.52 -10.35
C GLU A 34 11.91 0.41 -8.95
N GLN A 35 10.58 0.49 -8.84
CA GLN A 35 9.88 0.31 -7.58
C GLN A 35 10.08 -1.10 -7.00
N SER A 36 10.06 -2.14 -7.84
CA SER A 36 10.32 -3.52 -7.43
C SER A 36 11.75 -3.71 -6.90
N GLN A 37 12.75 -3.11 -7.56
CA GLN A 37 14.14 -3.17 -7.14
C GLN A 37 14.37 -2.41 -5.83
N GLU A 38 13.79 -1.22 -5.69
CA GLU A 38 13.84 -0.43 -4.46
C GLU A 38 13.22 -1.19 -3.28
N LEU A 39 12.03 -1.76 -3.48
CA LEU A 39 11.37 -2.59 -2.48
C LEU A 39 12.22 -3.82 -2.10
N HIS A 40 12.76 -4.53 -3.09
CA HIS A 40 13.59 -5.71 -2.83
C HIS A 40 14.85 -5.36 -2.04
N ARG A 41 15.45 -4.19 -2.29
CA ARG A 41 16.59 -3.67 -1.51
C ARG A 41 16.17 -3.40 -0.07
N TYR A 42 15.10 -2.63 0.13
CA TYR A 42 14.56 -2.33 1.46
C TYR A 42 14.27 -3.62 2.24
N LEU A 43 13.54 -4.57 1.64
CA LEU A 43 13.22 -5.86 2.28
C LEU A 43 14.45 -6.75 2.49
N ARG A 44 15.58 -6.51 1.83
CA ARG A 44 16.83 -7.23 2.09
C ARG A 44 17.57 -6.62 3.27
N GLU A 45 17.62 -5.29 3.35
CA GLU A 45 18.37 -4.56 4.36
C GLU A 45 17.65 -4.58 5.71
N GLU A 46 16.35 -4.24 5.74
CA GLU A 46 15.57 -4.12 6.97
C GLU A 46 15.10 -5.46 7.54
N LEU A 47 14.96 -6.49 6.69
CA LEU A 47 14.53 -7.84 7.10
C LEU A 47 15.65 -8.89 7.01
N ALA A 48 16.91 -8.46 7.02
CA ALA A 48 18.09 -9.31 6.87
C ALA A 48 18.13 -10.50 7.86
N ALA A 49 17.38 -10.43 8.97
CA ALA A 49 17.31 -11.45 10.01
C ALA A 49 16.06 -12.37 9.95
N GLY A 50 15.31 -12.38 8.84
CA GLY A 50 14.19 -13.31 8.68
C GLY A 50 12.89 -12.83 9.34
N GLY A 51 12.54 -11.55 9.18
CA GLY A 51 11.17 -11.11 9.43
C GLY A 51 10.26 -11.59 8.29
N TRP A 52 9.23 -12.37 8.60
CA TRP A 52 8.25 -12.87 7.64
C TRP A 52 6.93 -12.11 7.80
N PHE A 53 6.40 -11.60 6.68
CA PHE A 53 5.00 -11.19 6.65
C PHE A 53 4.13 -12.42 6.39
N SER A 54 3.01 -12.51 7.10
CA SER A 54 2.04 -13.58 6.91
C SER A 54 1.34 -13.48 5.55
N CYS A 55 1.16 -12.27 5.03
CA CYS A 55 0.67 -12.02 3.68
C CYS A 55 1.04 -10.61 3.19
N ALA A 56 0.95 -10.39 1.89
CA ALA A 56 0.83 -9.03 1.35
C ALA A 56 -0.56 -8.81 0.73
N VAL A 57 -1.12 -7.61 0.91
CA VAL A 57 -2.39 -7.18 0.35
C VAL A 57 -2.13 -6.04 -0.62
N VAL A 58 -2.52 -6.20 -1.87
CA VAL A 58 -2.23 -5.26 -2.95
C VAL A 58 -3.54 -4.77 -3.54
N GLU A 59 -3.74 -3.46 -3.62
CA GLU A 59 -4.89 -2.92 -4.35
C GLU A 59 -4.79 -3.28 -5.85
N ILE A 60 -5.88 -3.77 -6.43
CA ILE A 60 -5.96 -4.05 -7.87
C ILE A 60 -6.64 -2.87 -8.59
N PRO A 61 -6.03 -2.29 -9.63
CA PRO A 61 -6.64 -1.22 -10.40
C PRO A 61 -7.94 -1.71 -11.07
N GLN A 62 -8.91 -0.82 -11.17
CA GLN A 62 -10.22 -1.14 -11.74
C GLN A 62 -10.63 -0.13 -12.81
N ILE A 63 -11.26 -0.66 -13.86
CA ILE A 63 -12.02 0.15 -14.81
C ILE A 63 -13.37 0.46 -14.16
N TYR A 64 -13.66 1.74 -13.98
CA TYR A 64 -14.97 2.20 -13.52
C TYR A 64 -15.94 2.35 -14.70
N ASP A 65 -17.21 2.61 -14.45
CA ASP A 65 -18.13 3.00 -15.53
C ASP A 65 -17.64 4.27 -16.22
N ARG A 66 -17.99 4.43 -17.51
CA ARG A 66 -17.54 5.55 -18.35
C ARG A 66 -17.82 6.93 -17.76
N ARG A 67 -18.87 7.06 -16.93
CA ARG A 67 -19.24 8.29 -16.20
C ARG A 67 -18.29 8.62 -15.02
N LYS A 68 -17.51 7.64 -14.56
CA LYS A 68 -16.56 7.71 -13.44
C LYS A 68 -15.10 7.57 -13.91
N TRP A 69 -14.85 7.47 -15.22
CA TRP A 69 -13.50 7.43 -15.77
C TRP A 69 -12.73 8.70 -15.43
N LYS A 70 -11.50 8.52 -14.98
CA LYS A 70 -10.54 9.58 -14.73
C LYS A 70 -9.26 9.25 -15.50
N GLY A 71 -8.80 10.17 -16.35
CA GLY A 71 -7.57 9.99 -17.14
C GLY A 71 -7.72 9.01 -18.31
N ASP A 72 -6.59 8.57 -18.85
CA ASP A 72 -6.51 7.57 -19.92
C ASP A 72 -6.64 6.15 -19.33
N PRO A 73 -7.62 5.33 -19.76
CA PRO A 73 -7.73 3.93 -19.32
C PRO A 73 -6.45 3.10 -19.51
N ASN A 74 -5.60 3.45 -20.48
CA ASN A 74 -4.31 2.77 -20.69
C ASN A 74 -3.34 2.93 -19.52
N ASP A 75 -3.49 3.97 -18.68
CA ASP A 75 -2.65 4.12 -17.49
C ASP A 75 -2.91 3.01 -16.47
N LEU A 76 -4.09 2.38 -16.48
CA LEU A 76 -4.39 1.22 -15.62
C LEU A 76 -3.50 0.01 -15.97
N ILE A 77 -3.05 -0.12 -17.22
CA ILE A 77 -2.12 -1.19 -17.62
C ILE A 77 -0.80 -1.00 -16.89
N LYS A 78 -0.26 0.23 -16.86
CA LYS A 78 0.97 0.53 -16.13
C LYS A 78 0.82 0.26 -14.64
N VAL A 79 -0.30 0.68 -14.04
CA VAL A 79 -0.60 0.40 -12.62
C VAL A 79 -0.70 -1.10 -12.36
N ALA A 80 -1.34 -1.88 -13.25
CA ALA A 80 -1.45 -3.33 -13.11
C ALA A 80 -0.08 -4.02 -13.19
N VAL A 81 0.81 -3.55 -14.07
CA VAL A 81 2.20 -4.03 -14.14
C VAL A 81 2.93 -3.73 -12.84
N THR A 82 2.81 -2.51 -12.29
CA THR A 82 3.40 -2.16 -10.98
C THR A 82 2.84 -3.04 -9.86
N ALA A 83 1.51 -3.19 -9.79
CA ALA A 83 0.85 -4.04 -8.80
C ALA A 83 1.39 -5.49 -8.84
N GLY A 84 1.53 -6.06 -10.03
CA GLY A 84 2.09 -7.39 -10.24
C GLY A 84 3.57 -7.50 -9.84
N ALA A 85 4.39 -6.51 -10.19
CA ALA A 85 5.82 -6.49 -9.84
C ALA A 85 6.05 -6.41 -8.32
N LEU A 86 5.31 -5.53 -7.63
CA LEU A 86 5.37 -5.40 -6.18
C LEU A 86 4.81 -6.65 -5.47
N ALA A 87 3.69 -7.19 -5.96
CA ALA A 87 3.14 -8.45 -5.47
C ALA A 87 4.16 -9.60 -5.59
N GLY A 88 4.81 -9.75 -6.75
CA GLY A 88 5.83 -10.77 -6.95
C GLY A 88 7.06 -10.61 -6.04
N THR A 89 7.43 -9.36 -5.75
CA THR A 89 8.52 -9.04 -4.81
C THR A 89 8.17 -9.49 -3.40
N PHE A 90 6.97 -9.18 -2.93
CA PHE A 90 6.49 -9.61 -1.62
C PHE A 90 6.23 -11.11 -1.54
N PHE A 91 5.74 -11.75 -2.61
CA PHE A 91 5.41 -13.18 -2.61
C PHE A 91 6.63 -14.03 -2.24
N ARG A 92 7.83 -13.63 -2.68
CA ARG A 92 9.10 -14.29 -2.32
C ARG A 92 9.41 -14.22 -0.82
N ARG A 93 8.77 -13.32 -0.07
CA ARG A 93 8.95 -13.11 1.37
C ARG A 93 7.76 -13.58 2.21
N THR A 94 6.56 -13.58 1.63
CA THR A 94 5.32 -13.90 2.36
C THR A 94 4.75 -15.28 2.04
N GLY A 95 5.01 -15.80 0.84
CA GLY A 95 4.32 -16.98 0.31
C GLY A 95 2.81 -16.79 0.05
N SER A 96 2.26 -15.59 0.27
CA SER A 96 0.82 -15.31 0.14
C SER A 96 0.57 -13.86 -0.27
N ILE A 97 -0.21 -13.69 -1.35
CA ILE A 97 -0.69 -12.41 -1.87
C ILE A 97 -2.21 -12.41 -1.92
N GLU A 98 -2.83 -11.32 -1.48
CA GLU A 98 -4.24 -11.03 -1.67
C GLU A 98 -4.40 -9.76 -2.50
N PHE A 99 -5.17 -9.82 -3.58
CA PHE A 99 -5.55 -8.64 -4.35
C PHE A 99 -6.91 -8.14 -3.86
N VAL A 100 -6.98 -6.85 -3.51
CA VAL A 100 -8.20 -6.22 -2.98
C VAL A 100 -8.67 -5.09 -3.88
N LYS A 101 -9.98 -4.94 -4.03
CA LYS A 101 -10.57 -3.83 -4.80
C LYS A 101 -10.72 -2.59 -3.91
N PRO A 102 -10.61 -1.37 -4.47
CA PRO A 102 -10.82 -0.13 -3.72
C PRO A 102 -12.11 -0.14 -2.89
N ALA A 103 -13.24 -0.49 -3.53
CA ALA A 103 -14.54 -0.53 -2.86
C ALA A 103 -14.63 -1.58 -1.73
N THR A 104 -13.80 -2.63 -1.76
CA THR A 104 -13.80 -3.69 -0.75
C THR A 104 -13.20 -3.21 0.57
N TRP A 105 -12.13 -2.41 0.55
CA TRP A 105 -11.48 -1.92 1.77
C TRP A 105 -11.93 -0.51 2.17
N LYS A 106 -12.23 0.35 1.19
CA LYS A 106 -12.65 1.75 1.39
C LYS A 106 -14.16 1.91 1.60
N GLY A 107 -14.95 0.99 1.04
CA GLY A 107 -16.40 1.14 0.95
C GLY A 107 -16.78 2.30 0.03
N SER A 108 -17.71 3.15 0.48
CA SER A 108 -18.27 4.27 -0.29
C SER A 108 -17.84 5.65 0.19
N ARG A 109 -16.87 5.75 1.11
CA ARG A 109 -16.46 7.05 1.69
C ARG A 109 -15.74 7.91 0.64
N PRO A 110 -16.04 9.22 0.56
CA PRO A 110 -15.24 10.18 -0.21
C PRO A 110 -13.78 10.19 0.23
N LYS A 111 -12.86 10.50 -0.69
CA LYS A 111 -11.42 10.35 -0.46
C LYS A 111 -10.91 11.18 0.72
N GLU A 112 -11.34 12.42 0.84
CA GLU A 112 -10.88 13.35 1.88
C GLU A 112 -11.31 12.85 3.27
N ILE A 113 -12.58 12.44 3.38
CA ILE A 113 -13.15 11.86 4.60
C ILE A 113 -12.46 10.54 4.94
N ASP A 114 -12.20 9.70 3.94
CA ASP A 114 -11.57 8.40 4.14
C ASP A 114 -10.11 8.52 4.59
N ASN A 115 -9.40 9.53 4.11
CA ASN A 115 -8.04 9.82 4.56
C ASN A 115 -8.01 10.21 6.04
N GLU A 116 -8.84 11.17 6.44
CA GLU A 116 -8.95 11.61 7.83
C GLU A 116 -9.39 10.46 8.75
N PHE A 117 -10.38 9.69 8.32
CA PHE A 117 -10.83 8.49 9.02
C PHE A 117 -9.70 7.49 9.21
N THR A 118 -8.93 7.18 8.16
CA THR A 118 -7.80 6.25 8.23
C THR A 118 -6.77 6.71 9.25
N LEU A 119 -6.41 8.00 9.26
CA LEU A 119 -5.45 8.54 10.21
C LEU A 119 -5.99 8.55 11.65
N SER A 120 -7.31 8.71 11.83
CA SER A 120 -7.95 8.66 13.16
C SER A 120 -7.90 7.28 13.82
N LEU A 121 -7.65 6.22 13.05
CA LEU A 121 -7.52 4.85 13.54
C LEU A 121 -6.09 4.49 13.99
N LEU A 122 -5.12 5.36 13.72
CA LEU A 122 -3.74 5.16 14.13
C LEU A 122 -3.56 5.48 15.61
N THR A 123 -2.75 4.68 16.29
CA THR A 123 -2.26 5.04 17.61
C THR A 123 -1.29 6.24 17.49
N PRO A 124 -0.98 6.95 18.59
CA PRO A 124 -0.02 8.05 18.55
C PRO A 124 1.34 7.67 17.95
N ASP A 125 1.85 6.46 18.23
CA ASP A 125 3.12 5.97 17.70
C ASP A 125 3.05 5.67 16.20
N GLU A 126 1.94 5.06 15.74
CA GLU A 126 1.72 4.81 14.33
C GLU A 126 1.54 6.12 13.54
N LEU A 127 0.85 7.09 14.12
CA LEU A 127 0.70 8.43 13.53
C LEU A 127 2.06 9.11 13.40
N LEU A 128 2.91 9.02 14.42
CA LEU A 128 4.27 9.56 14.38
C LEU A 128 5.13 8.89 13.29
N ARG A 129 4.99 7.57 13.10
CA ARG A 129 5.63 6.84 11.97
C ARG A 129 5.17 7.39 10.62
N PHE A 130 3.86 7.58 10.44
CA PHE A 130 3.31 8.22 9.23
C PHE A 130 3.80 9.65 9.03
N GLU A 131 3.88 10.46 10.08
CA GLU A 131 4.35 11.85 9.99
C GLU A 131 5.82 11.93 9.54
N ARG A 132 6.67 11.03 10.05
CA ARG A 132 8.09 10.93 9.70
C ARG A 132 8.36 10.36 8.31
N ALA A 133 7.39 9.67 7.72
CA ALA A 133 7.53 9.08 6.39
C ALA A 133 7.82 10.14 5.31
N LYS A 134 8.89 9.91 4.55
CA LYS A 134 9.34 10.84 3.51
C LYS A 134 8.49 10.70 2.25
N ALA A 135 7.46 11.54 2.13
CA ALA A 135 6.67 11.67 0.89
C ALA A 135 6.28 13.12 0.61
N PRO A 136 6.30 13.57 -0.67
CA PRO A 136 5.74 14.86 -1.04
C PRO A 136 4.27 14.97 -0.62
N LYS A 137 3.81 16.18 -0.24
CA LYS A 137 2.42 16.42 0.19
C LYS A 137 1.40 15.87 -0.82
N SER A 138 1.66 16.04 -2.11
CA SER A 138 0.81 15.55 -3.21
C SER A 138 0.72 14.03 -3.32
N LYS A 139 1.66 13.29 -2.71
CA LYS A 139 1.75 11.81 -2.73
C LYS A 139 1.49 11.15 -1.38
N ARG A 140 1.28 11.94 -0.30
CA ARG A 140 0.98 11.38 1.03
C ARG A 140 -0.28 10.51 1.05
N HIS A 141 -1.23 10.77 0.15
CA HIS A 141 -2.45 9.95 0.07
C HIS A 141 -2.17 8.49 -0.28
N ASN A 142 -1.13 8.17 -1.07
CA ASN A 142 -0.78 6.78 -1.37
C ASN A 142 -0.32 6.04 -0.11
N LEU A 143 0.37 6.74 0.80
CA LEU A 143 0.73 6.17 2.11
C LEU A 143 -0.51 5.91 2.96
N ILE A 144 -1.47 6.84 2.96
CA ILE A 144 -2.73 6.71 3.70
C ILE A 144 -3.56 5.55 3.14
N ASP A 145 -3.66 5.43 1.82
CA ASP A 145 -4.35 4.33 1.15
C ASP A 145 -3.70 2.98 1.51
N ALA A 146 -2.37 2.87 1.47
CA ALA A 146 -1.64 1.66 1.90
C ALA A 146 -1.89 1.31 3.38
N ILE A 147 -1.86 2.30 4.28
CA ILE A 147 -2.23 2.12 5.69
C ILE A 147 -3.66 1.64 5.82
N GLY A 148 -4.60 2.26 5.10
CA GLY A 148 -6.03 1.91 5.12
C GLY A 148 -6.29 0.47 4.70
N ILE A 149 -5.62 0.00 3.65
CA ILE A 149 -5.64 -1.40 3.19
C ILE A 149 -5.15 -2.34 4.29
N GLY A 150 -4.02 -2.01 4.93
CA GLY A 150 -3.46 -2.81 6.03
C GLY A 150 -4.38 -2.88 7.25
N LEU A 151 -4.93 -1.74 7.68
CA LEU A 151 -5.90 -1.68 8.79
C LEU A 151 -7.16 -2.49 8.48
N TRP A 152 -7.68 -2.42 7.25
CA TRP A 152 -8.80 -3.24 6.80
C TRP A 152 -8.48 -4.74 6.93
N LYS A 153 -7.31 -5.17 6.44
CA LYS A 153 -6.88 -6.57 6.54
C LYS A 153 -6.77 -7.05 7.98
N LEU A 154 -6.28 -6.18 8.86
CA LEU A 154 -6.14 -6.43 10.30
C LEU A 154 -7.45 -6.26 11.09
N LYS A 155 -8.57 -5.92 10.43
CA LYS A 155 -9.87 -5.67 11.05
C LYS A 155 -9.85 -4.54 12.10
N ARG A 156 -9.03 -3.52 11.85
CA ARG A 156 -8.89 -2.30 12.66
C ARG A 156 -9.56 -1.09 12.01
N ARG A 157 -10.37 -1.30 10.97
CA ARG A 157 -11.00 -0.27 10.14
C ARG A 157 -12.52 -0.33 10.21
#